data_AF-A0A3C0DQ72-F1
#
_entry.id   AF-A0A3C0DQ72-F1
#
_cell.length_a   1.000
_cell.length_b   1.000
_cell.length_c   1.000
_cell.angle_alpha   90.00
_cell.angle_beta   90.00
_cell.angle_gamma   90.00
#
_symmetry.space_group_name_H-M   'P 1'
#
loop_
_entity.id
_entity.type
_entity.pdbx_description
1 polymer ?
#
loop_
_entity_poly.entity_id
_entity_poly.type
_entity_poly.pdbx_seq_one_letter_code
_entity_poly.pdbx_strand_id
1 'polypeptide(L)'
;MAEDKPVDFAREILPVLSDKCFVCHGPDTKKKDLVRLDSFEEATRDLDGYKAINPEAPEDSEIIVRINDKDDPMPPQDAEKQLNAGERRLIERWINQGGKYAKHWAFVAPSKQTPPSKGHPVDAFVKKKFPKDAQFA
;
A
#
# COMPACT_ATOMS: atom_id res chain seq x y z
N MET A 1 -8.17 -10.35 -17.20
CA MET A 1 -8.97 -9.37 -16.45
C MET A 1 -8.55 -9.44 -14.99
N ALA A 2 -7.52 -8.69 -14.61
CA ALA A 2 -6.96 -8.64 -13.25
C ALA A 2 -7.10 -7.25 -12.62
N GLU A 3 -7.81 -6.34 -13.29
CA GLU A 3 -7.91 -4.91 -12.93
C GLU A 3 -9.08 -4.60 -11.97
N ASP A 4 -10.02 -5.54 -11.75
CA ASP A 4 -11.23 -5.33 -10.93
C ASP A 4 -11.07 -5.70 -9.44
N LYS A 5 -9.93 -6.25 -9.02
CA LYS A 5 -9.76 -6.66 -7.62
C LYS A 5 -9.41 -5.43 -6.76
N PRO A 6 -10.09 -5.21 -5.62
CA PRO A 6 -9.69 -4.21 -4.65
C PRO A 6 -8.24 -4.44 -4.19
N VAL A 7 -7.45 -3.37 -4.16
CA VAL A 7 -6.08 -3.40 -3.65
C VAL A 7 -6.12 -3.63 -2.15
N ASP A 8 -5.38 -4.63 -1.68
CA ASP A 8 -5.24 -4.92 -0.25
C ASP A 8 -4.16 -4.02 0.33
N PHE A 9 -4.56 -2.95 1.03
CA PHE A 9 -3.62 -1.99 1.61
C PHE A 9 -2.55 -2.67 2.47
N ALA A 10 -2.94 -3.59 3.37
CA ALA A 10 -2.01 -4.19 4.32
C ALA A 10 -0.98 -5.10 3.64
N ARG A 11 -1.38 -5.80 2.56
CA ARG A 11 -0.51 -6.75 1.86
C ARG A 11 0.27 -6.16 0.71
N GLU A 12 -0.30 -5.17 0.02
CA GLU A 12 0.23 -4.66 -1.24
C GLU A 12 0.80 -3.24 -1.09
N ILE A 13 0.11 -2.34 -0.40
CA ILE A 13 0.50 -0.91 -0.32
C ILE A 13 1.46 -0.64 0.84
N LEU A 14 1.12 -1.11 2.04
CA LEU A 14 1.88 -0.86 3.25
C LEU A 14 3.37 -1.25 3.13
N PRO A 15 3.74 -2.40 2.52
CA PRO A 15 5.15 -2.72 2.30
C PRO A 15 5.86 -1.69 1.42
N VAL A 16 5.21 -1.19 0.38
CA VAL A 16 5.79 -0.17 -0.53
C VAL A 16 5.98 1.15 0.20
N LEU A 17 4.95 1.62 0.90
CA LEU A 17 5.02 2.89 1.66
C LEU A 17 6.04 2.82 2.80
N SER A 18 6.10 1.69 3.53
CA SER A 18 7.07 1.48 4.59
C SER A 18 8.50 1.45 4.08
N ASP A 19 8.73 0.87 2.91
CA ASP A 19 10.06 0.68 2.36
C ASP A 19 10.62 1.97 1.72
N LYS A 20 9.74 2.80 1.14
CA LYS A 20 10.16 3.88 0.23
C LYS A 20 9.66 5.28 0.61
N CYS A 21 8.62 5.37 1.43
CA CYS A 21 7.98 6.66 1.75
C CYS A 21 8.19 7.04 3.22
N PHE A 22 8.03 6.10 4.17
CA PHE A 22 8.04 6.40 5.60
C PHE A 22 9.39 6.84 6.15
N VAL A 23 10.48 6.62 5.41
CA VAL A 23 11.80 7.15 5.78
C VAL A 23 11.76 8.68 5.94
N CYS A 24 10.99 9.36 5.10
CA CYS A 24 10.79 10.80 5.17
C CYS A 24 9.38 11.14 5.69
N HIS A 25 8.34 10.45 5.21
CA HIS A 25 6.93 10.72 5.47
C HIS A 25 6.30 9.76 6.51
N GLY A 26 7.09 9.24 7.43
CA GLY A 26 6.65 8.34 8.49
C GLY A 26 6.57 9.00 9.86
N PRO A 27 6.31 8.21 10.92
CA PRO A 27 6.14 8.74 12.27
C PRO A 27 7.41 9.41 12.85
N ASP A 28 8.58 8.98 12.38
CA ASP A 28 9.88 9.47 12.87
C ASP A 28 10.40 10.70 12.10
N THR A 29 9.54 11.36 11.32
CA THR A 29 9.91 12.58 10.60
C THR A 29 10.35 13.68 11.57
N LYS A 30 11.55 14.23 11.34
CA LYS A 30 12.12 15.31 12.17
C LYS A 30 11.51 16.67 11.86
N LYS A 31 10.78 16.80 10.75
CA LYS A 31 10.12 18.04 10.33
C LYS A 31 8.65 17.99 10.74
N LYS A 32 8.26 18.84 11.70
CA LYS A 32 6.90 18.86 12.26
C LYS A 32 5.81 19.12 11.22
N ASP A 33 6.15 19.81 10.14
CA ASP A 33 5.18 20.25 9.14
C ASP A 33 5.13 19.31 7.92
N LEU A 34 5.93 18.24 7.93
CA LEU A 34 5.95 17.29 6.83
C LEU A 34 4.68 16.42 6.86
N VAL A 35 4.08 16.23 5.69
CA VAL A 35 2.98 15.28 5.49
C VAL A 35 3.39 13.90 5.95
N ARG A 36 2.54 13.25 6.74
CA ARG A 36 2.70 11.86 7.14
C ARG A 36 1.80 10.95 6.32
N LEU A 37 2.38 9.89 5.78
CA LEU A 37 1.69 8.88 4.97
C LEU A 37 1.40 7.60 5.75
N ASP A 38 1.87 7.48 6.99
CA ASP A 38 1.65 6.30 7.81
C ASP A 38 0.29 6.30 8.53
N SER A 39 -0.43 7.43 8.52
CA SER A 39 -1.78 7.59 9.06
C SER A 39 -2.74 8.09 7.99
N PHE A 40 -3.94 7.52 7.94
CA PHE A 40 -5.00 8.01 7.05
C PHE A 40 -5.41 9.45 7.37
N GLU A 41 -5.48 9.80 8.66
CA GLU A 41 -5.83 11.16 9.10
C GLU A 41 -4.82 12.18 8.58
N GLU A 42 -3.54 11.91 8.74
CA GLU A 42 -2.47 12.80 8.29
C GLU A 42 -2.33 12.82 6.76
N ALA A 43 -2.56 11.70 6.09
CA ALA A 43 -2.48 11.63 4.64
C ALA A 43 -3.66 12.36 3.96
N THR A 44 -4.79 12.51 4.64
CA THR A 44 -6.03 13.11 4.10
C THR A 44 -6.39 14.48 4.69
N ARG A 45 -5.53 15.01 5.58
CA ARG A 45 -5.69 16.36 6.11
C ARG A 45 -5.48 17.41 5.02
N ASP A 46 -6.08 18.57 5.21
CA ASP A 46 -5.88 19.73 4.34
C ASP A 46 -4.46 20.30 4.50
N LEU A 47 -3.85 20.66 3.37
CA LEU A 47 -2.49 21.20 3.22
C LEU A 47 -2.57 22.58 2.55
N ASP A 48 -3.42 23.46 3.08
CA ASP A 48 -3.71 24.79 2.50
C ASP A 48 -4.36 24.71 1.11
N GLY A 49 -5.36 23.84 0.96
CA GLY A 49 -6.18 23.71 -0.26
C GLY A 49 -5.92 22.47 -1.11
N TYR A 50 -5.00 21.60 -0.70
CA TYR A 50 -4.78 20.29 -1.32
C TYR A 50 -4.57 19.20 -0.27
N LYS A 51 -4.58 17.93 -0.69
CA LYS A 51 -4.38 16.77 0.19
C LYS A 51 -3.35 15.83 -0.42
N ALA A 52 -2.57 15.16 0.43
CA ALA A 52 -1.64 14.15 -0.05
C ALA A 52 -2.37 12.97 -0.68
N ILE A 53 -3.45 12.54 -0.02
CA ILE A 53 -4.43 11.59 -0.52
C ILE A 53 -5.80 12.26 -0.40
N ASN A 54 -6.50 12.41 -1.52
CA ASN A 54 -7.85 12.92 -1.57
C ASN A 54 -8.83 11.76 -1.88
N PRO A 55 -9.55 11.21 -0.89
CA PRO A 55 -10.48 10.11 -1.13
C PRO A 55 -11.71 10.51 -1.96
N GLU A 56 -12.03 11.80 -2.05
CA GLU A 56 -13.22 12.32 -2.74
C GLU A 56 -12.93 12.64 -4.20
N ALA A 57 -11.72 13.10 -4.50
CA ALA A 57 -11.21 13.31 -5.85
C ALA A 57 -9.80 12.72 -5.96
N PRO A 58 -9.66 11.40 -6.18
CA PRO A 58 -8.38 10.71 -6.26
C PRO A 58 -7.37 11.35 -7.20
N GLU A 59 -7.83 11.87 -8.34
CA GLU A 59 -7.04 12.59 -9.34
C GLU A 59 -6.36 13.86 -8.80
N ASP A 60 -6.94 14.49 -7.77
CA ASP A 60 -6.38 15.68 -7.10
C ASP A 60 -5.45 15.30 -5.94
N SER A 61 -5.13 14.01 -5.78
CA SER A 61 -4.19 13.57 -4.75
C SER A 61 -2.76 13.92 -5.13
N GLU A 62 -2.11 14.76 -4.32
CA GLU A 62 -0.73 15.21 -4.55
C GLU A 62 0.25 14.03 -4.67
N ILE A 63 -0.01 12.89 -4.02
CA ILE A 63 0.82 11.70 -4.14
C ILE A 63 0.94 11.20 -5.60
N ILE A 64 -0.13 11.29 -6.40
CA ILE A 64 -0.11 10.85 -7.81
C ILE A 64 0.79 11.78 -8.65
N VAL A 65 0.76 13.08 -8.33
CA VAL A 65 1.63 14.07 -8.96
C VAL A 65 3.09 13.77 -8.61
N ARG A 66 3.40 13.64 -7.31
CA ARG A 66 4.77 13.46 -6.82
C ARG A 66 5.44 12.16 -7.27
N ILE A 67 4.70 11.06 -7.35
CA ILE A 67 5.25 9.81 -7.86
C ILE A 67 5.44 9.81 -9.38
N ASN A 68 5.02 10.84 -10.11
CA ASN A 68 5.19 10.97 -11.56
C ASN A 68 5.97 12.22 -11.99
N ASP A 69 6.27 13.11 -11.04
CA ASP A 69 7.06 14.31 -11.23
C ASP A 69 8.49 13.95 -11.68
N LYS A 70 9.07 14.78 -12.54
CA LYS A 70 10.45 14.63 -13.03
C LYS A 70 11.41 15.58 -12.34
N ASP A 71 10.92 16.73 -11.90
CA ASP A 71 11.67 17.82 -11.33
C ASP A 71 11.75 17.68 -9.80
N ASP A 72 10.64 17.26 -9.16
CA ASP A 72 10.57 17.00 -7.71
C ASP A 72 9.88 15.67 -7.38
N PRO A 73 10.49 14.52 -7.78
CA PRO A 73 9.92 13.20 -7.58
C PRO A 73 9.91 12.79 -6.10
N MET A 74 8.90 12.01 -5.72
CA MET A 74 8.90 11.25 -4.48
C MET A 74 8.81 9.74 -4.79
N PRO A 75 9.79 8.91 -4.38
CA PRO A 75 10.99 9.26 -3.61
C PRO A 75 11.96 10.21 -4.35
N PRO A 76 12.72 11.05 -3.63
CA PRO A 76 13.77 11.89 -4.21
C PRO A 76 14.78 11.10 -5.03
N GLN A 77 15.42 11.73 -6.01
CA GLN A 77 16.36 11.06 -6.91
C GLN A 77 17.57 10.44 -6.19
N ASP A 78 17.98 11.00 -5.05
CA ASP A 78 19.07 10.53 -4.21
C ASP A 78 18.63 9.51 -3.14
N ALA A 79 17.35 9.17 -3.07
CA ALA A 79 16.86 8.14 -2.16
C ALA A 79 17.39 6.76 -2.58
N GLU A 80 17.83 5.98 -1.59
CA GLU A 80 18.38 4.62 -1.78
C GLU A 80 17.43 3.69 -2.53
N LYS A 81 16.11 3.87 -2.32
CA LYS A 81 15.07 3.02 -2.89
C LYS A 81 14.10 3.83 -3.73
N GLN A 82 13.99 3.45 -5.00
CA GLN A 82 13.12 4.08 -5.98
C GLN A 82 11.86 3.25 -6.22
N LEU A 83 10.77 3.92 -6.59
CA LEU A 83 9.56 3.24 -7.05
C LEU A 83 9.75 2.68 -8.45
N ASN A 84 9.49 1.38 -8.62
CA ASN A 84 9.40 0.76 -9.93
C ASN A 84 8.02 1.00 -10.56
N ALA A 85 7.89 0.72 -11.86
CA ALA A 85 6.65 0.98 -12.59
C ALA A 85 5.43 0.18 -12.08
N GLY A 86 5.65 -1.02 -11.54
CA GLY A 86 4.58 -1.83 -10.94
C GLY A 86 4.06 -1.24 -9.63
N GLU A 87 4.96 -0.73 -8.80
CA GLU A 87 4.61 -0.07 -7.54
C GLU A 87 3.90 1.27 -7.76
N ARG A 88 4.34 2.08 -8.74
CA ARG A 88 3.63 3.33 -9.10
C ARG A 88 2.18 3.03 -9.50
N ARG A 89 1.99 2.10 -10.43
CA ARG A 89 0.63 1.65 -10.85
C ARG A 89 -0.19 1.10 -9.69
N LEU A 90 0.45 0.39 -8.76
CA LEU A 90 -0.22 -0.16 -7.58
C LEU A 90 -0.73 0.96 -6.65
N ILE A 91 0.10 1.98 -6.40
CA ILE A 91 -0.27 3.16 -5.60
C ILE A 91 -1.39 3.94 -6.31
N GLU A 92 -1.24 4.26 -7.59
CA GLU A 92 -2.26 4.97 -8.38
C GLU A 92 -3.61 4.25 -8.32
N ARG A 93 -3.61 2.93 -8.55
CA ARG A 93 -4.84 2.13 -8.48
C ARG A 93 -5.47 2.16 -7.09
N TRP A 94 -4.67 2.10 -6.03
CA TRP A 94 -5.19 2.18 -4.66
C TRP A 94 -5.78 3.55 -4.35
N ILE A 95 -5.13 4.63 -4.77
CA ILE A 95 -5.65 6.00 -4.62
C ILE A 95 -6.96 6.16 -5.39
N ASN A 96 -7.02 5.70 -6.64
CA ASN A 96 -8.24 5.70 -7.46
C ASN A 96 -9.38 4.85 -6.89
N GLN A 97 -9.08 3.92 -5.98
CA GLN A 97 -10.07 3.15 -5.21
C GLN A 97 -10.45 3.82 -3.88
N GLY A 98 -10.06 5.07 -3.66
CA GLY A 98 -10.37 5.88 -2.49
C GLY A 98 -9.32 5.84 -1.38
N GLY A 99 -8.12 5.29 -1.63
CA GLY A 99 -6.95 5.44 -0.75
C GLY A 99 -7.16 4.92 0.69
N LYS A 100 -8.02 3.90 0.87
CA LYS A 100 -8.40 3.43 2.22
C LYS A 100 -7.28 2.64 2.87
N TYR A 101 -7.04 2.92 4.14
CA TYR A 101 -6.06 2.22 4.97
C TYR A 101 -6.71 1.00 5.64
N ALA A 102 -5.93 -0.06 5.82
CA ALA A 102 -6.37 -1.19 6.63
C ALA A 102 -6.20 -0.88 8.11
N LYS A 103 -7.11 -1.40 8.93
CA LYS A 103 -6.95 -1.39 10.39
C LYS A 103 -5.73 -2.25 10.76
N HIS A 104 -4.96 -1.81 11.76
CA HIS A 104 -3.83 -2.58 12.28
C HIS A 104 -4.28 -3.99 12.69
N TRP A 105 -3.52 -5.02 12.29
CA TRP A 105 -3.90 -6.44 12.37
C TRP A 105 -4.32 -6.88 13.78
N ALA A 106 -3.68 -6.34 14.82
CA ALA A 106 -3.98 -6.65 16.22
C ALA A 106 -5.41 -6.29 16.64
N PHE A 107 -6.08 -5.39 15.91
CA PHE A 107 -7.44 -4.95 16.18
C PHE A 107 -8.47 -5.50 15.19
N VAL A 108 -8.06 -6.43 14.32
CA VAL A 108 -8.93 -7.16 13.40
C VAL A 108 -9.10 -8.56 13.95
N ALA A 109 -10.34 -8.95 14.26
CA ALA A 109 -10.62 -10.27 14.76
C ALA A 109 -10.20 -11.34 13.72
N PRO A 110 -9.41 -12.36 14.11
CA PRO A 110 -9.01 -13.41 13.18
C PRO A 110 -10.25 -14.20 12.73
N SER A 111 -10.38 -14.38 11.43
CA SER A 111 -11.45 -15.21 10.86
C SER A 111 -10.95 -16.65 10.70
N LYS A 112 -11.76 -17.61 11.16
CA LYS A 112 -11.44 -19.04 11.04
C LYS A 112 -11.68 -19.49 9.60
N GLN A 113 -10.61 -19.85 8.90
CA GLN A 113 -10.73 -20.38 7.55
C GLN A 113 -11.14 -21.84 7.55
N THR A 114 -12.07 -22.20 6.66
CA THR A 114 -12.43 -23.59 6.42
C THR A 114 -11.33 -24.26 5.59
N PRO A 115 -10.76 -25.38 6.07
CA PRO A 115 -9.76 -26.12 5.30
C PRO A 115 -10.32 -26.59 3.96
N PRO A 116 -9.51 -26.57 2.88
CA PRO A 116 -9.98 -26.91 1.54
C PRO A 116 -10.25 -28.39 1.31
N SER A 117 -9.82 -29.26 2.22
CA SER A 117 -10.09 -30.70 2.16
C SER A 117 -10.19 -31.31 3.57
N LYS A 118 -10.81 -32.49 3.65
CA LYS A 118 -10.83 -33.31 4.88
C LYS A 118 -9.41 -33.84 5.16
N GLY A 119 -8.97 -33.79 6.42
CA GLY A 119 -7.62 -34.19 6.85
C GLY A 119 -6.93 -33.12 7.70
N HIS A 120 -5.61 -33.23 7.88
CA HIS A 120 -4.84 -32.25 8.64
C HIS A 120 -4.92 -30.87 7.98
N PRO A 121 -5.38 -29.82 8.68
CA PRO A 121 -5.64 -28.51 8.07
C PRO A 121 -4.42 -27.88 7.40
N VAL A 122 -3.23 -28.00 8.00
CA VAL A 122 -1.99 -27.43 7.45
C VAL A 122 -1.70 -28.03 6.07
N ASP A 123 -1.78 -29.36 5.95
CA ASP A 123 -1.49 -30.08 4.71
C ASP A 123 -2.49 -29.70 3.61
N ALA A 124 -3.75 -29.50 3.98
CA ALA A 124 -4.80 -29.07 3.07
C ALA A 124 -4.49 -27.67 2.48
N PHE A 125 -4.05 -26.72 3.30
CA PHE A 125 -3.66 -25.39 2.83
C PHE A 125 -2.38 -25.41 2.00
N VAL A 126 -1.37 -26.18 2.41
CA VAL A 126 -0.10 -26.31 1.67
C VAL A 126 -0.35 -26.89 0.28
N LYS A 127 -1.08 -28.00 0.18
CA LYS A 127 -1.41 -28.65 -1.12
C LYS A 127 -2.23 -27.74 -2.04
N LYS A 128 -3.12 -26.92 -1.47
CA LYS A 128 -3.90 -25.94 -2.25
C LYS A 128 -3.01 -24.84 -2.84
N LYS A 129 -2.00 -24.38 -2.08
CA LYS A 129 -1.10 -23.31 -2.50
C LYS A 129 0.02 -23.79 -3.43
N PHE A 130 0.48 -25.03 -3.23
CA PHE A 130 1.54 -25.68 -3.99
C PHE A 130 1.05 -27.06 -4.46
N PRO A 131 0.33 -27.15 -5.58
CA PRO A 131 -0.01 -28.44 -6.18
C PRO A 131 1.27 -29.20 -6.54
N LYS A 132 1.20 -30.54 -6.66
CA LYS A 132 2.35 -31.45 -6.75
C LYS A 132 3.40 -31.13 -7.85
N ASP A 133 3.06 -30.25 -8.78
CA ASP A 133 3.91 -29.84 -9.91
C ASP A 133 4.49 -28.43 -9.72
N ALA A 134 4.36 -27.85 -8.52
CA ALA A 134 4.96 -26.57 -8.16
C ALA A 134 6.49 -26.69 -8.21
N GLN A 135 7.08 -26.21 -9.31
CA GLN A 135 8.52 -26.09 -9.43
C GLN A 135 8.99 -24.97 -8.49
N PHE A 136 9.80 -25.35 -7.51
CA PHE A 136 10.56 -24.40 -6.72
C PHE A 136 11.84 -24.13 -7.51
N ALA A 137 11.88 -22.97 -8.16
CA ALA A 137 13.08 -22.44 -8.81
C ALA A 137 14.02 -21.81 -7.76
#